data_AF-A0A948IL23-F1
#
_entry.id   AF-A0A948IL23-F1
#
_cell.length_a   1.000
_cell.length_b   1.000
_cell.length_c   1.000
_cell.angle_alpha   90.00
_cell.angle_beta   90.00
_cell.angle_gamma   90.00
#
_symmetry.space_group_name_H-M   'P 1'
#
loop_
_entity.id
_entity.type
_entity.pdbx_description
1 polymer ?
#
loop_
_entity_poly.entity_id
_entity_poly.type
_entity_poly.pdbx_seq_one_letter_code
_entity_poly.pdbx_strand_id
1 'polypeptide(L)' 'MPSKLKSYVAIDIAPDGQALSDAFEAPHDTAAARRAQFAAQGDALQLWRDAQLIGAWRRTGPRTFERETF' A
#
# COMPACT_ATOMS: atom_id res chain seq x y z
N MET A 1 -23.97 -0.70 15.92
CA MET A 1 -23.64 -1.34 14.63
C MET A 1 -22.18 -1.08 14.36
N PRO A 2 -21.30 -2.08 14.16
CA PRO A 2 -19.92 -1.75 13.85
C PRO A 2 -19.92 -1.15 12.43
N SER A 3 -19.58 0.13 12.34
CA SER A 3 -19.26 0.77 11.07
C SER A 3 -18.21 -0.10 10.39
N LYS A 4 -18.53 -0.61 9.19
CA LYS A 4 -17.56 -1.28 8.31
C LYS A 4 -16.43 -0.30 8.03
N LEU A 5 -15.44 -0.26 8.91
CA LEU A 5 -14.20 0.47 8.68
C LEU A 5 -13.53 -0.27 7.53
N LYS A 6 -13.69 0.29 6.33
CA LYS A 6 -12.94 -0.10 5.15
C LYS A 6 -11.47 0.20 5.46
N SER A 7 -10.81 -0.75 6.10
CA SER A 7 -9.41 -0.65 6.47
C SER A 7 -8.58 -0.89 5.22
N TYR A 8 -7.80 0.11 4.84
CA TYR A 8 -6.78 -0.05 3.82
C TYR A 8 -5.54 -0.65 4.48
N VAL A 9 -4.86 -1.56 3.80
CA VAL A 9 -3.60 -2.11 4.26
C VAL A 9 -2.56 -1.89 3.17
N ALA A 10 -1.48 -1.20 3.50
CA ALA A 10 -0.28 -1.21 2.69
C ALA A 10 0.60 -2.38 3.12
N ILE A 11 1.13 -3.11 2.15
CA ILE A 11 2.15 -4.14 2.36
C ILE A 11 3.39 -3.66 1.60
N ASP A 12 4.43 -3.33 2.35
CA ASP A 12 5.73 -2.94 1.86
C ASP A 12 6.66 -4.16 1.89
N ILE A 13 7.21 -4.52 0.74
CA ILE A 13 7.94 -5.76 0.50
C ILE A 13 9.40 -5.41 0.19
N ALA A 14 10.30 -5.84 1.07
CA ALA A 14 11.73 -5.69 0.92
C ALA A 14 12.31 -6.68 -0.12
N PRO A 15 13.52 -6.42 -0.65
CA PRO A 15 14.15 -7.28 -1.67
C PRO A 15 14.39 -8.72 -1.21
N ASP A 16 14.53 -8.94 0.09
CA ASP A 16 14.74 -10.25 0.71
C ASP A 16 13.43 -11.01 0.98
N GLY A 17 12.29 -10.42 0.60
CA GLY A 17 10.96 -10.99 0.78
C GLY A 17 10.34 -10.70 2.15
N GLN A 18 11.02 -9.99 3.05
CA GLN A 18 10.38 -9.50 4.27
C GLN A 18 9.30 -8.48 3.93
N ALA A 19 8.16 -8.55 4.62
CA ALA A 19 7.04 -7.66 4.38
C ALA A 19 6.62 -6.95 5.67
N LEU A 20 6.41 -5.65 5.57
CA LEU A 20 5.83 -4.83 6.63
C LEU A 20 4.43 -4.39 6.20
N SER A 21 3.48 -4.43 7.14
CA SER A 21 2.12 -4.00 6.88
C SER A 21 1.76 -2.77 7.71
N ASP A 22 1.12 -1.78 7.08
CA ASP A 22 0.56 -0.61 7.76
C ASP A 22 -0.91 -0.43 7.38
N ALA A 23 -1.75 -0.16 8.37
CA ALA A 23 -3.20 -0.08 8.22
C ALA A 23 -3.68 1.37 8.33
N PHE A 24 -4.52 1.79 7.39
CA PHE A 24 -5.02 3.15 7.32
C PHE A 24 -6.54 3.19 7.31
N GLU A 25 -7.08 4.12 8.09
CA GLU A 25 -8.43 4.64 7.92
C GLU A 25 -8.34 5.92 7.09
N ALA A 26 -8.81 5.86 5.84
CA ALA A 26 -8.82 6.99 4.93
C ALA A 26 -10.19 7.11 4.25
N PRO A 27 -10.72 8.35 4.11
CA PRO A 27 -12.02 8.55 3.47
C PRO A 27 -12.02 8.22 1.97
N HIS A 28 -10.85 8.09 1.33
CA HIS A 28 -10.72 7.75 -0.09
C HIS A 28 -9.40 7.01 -0.41
N ASP A 29 -9.42 6.21 -1.49
CA ASP A 29 -8.31 5.35 -1.94
C ASP A 29 -7.02 6.15 -2.20
N THR A 30 -7.10 7.36 -2.79
CA THR A 30 -5.92 8.18 -3.12
C THR A 30 -5.11 8.59 -1.88
N ALA A 31 -5.75 8.85 -0.74
CA ALA A 31 -5.05 9.22 0.49
C ALA A 31 -4.35 8.01 1.08
N ALA A 32 -4.98 6.82 1.02
CA ALA A 32 -4.36 5.58 1.43
C ALA A 32 -3.14 5.26 0.54
N ALA A 33 -3.25 5.41 -0.79
CA ALA A 33 -2.13 5.21 -1.70
C ALA A 33 -0.96 6.14 -1.42
N ARG A 34 -1.22 7.43 -1.15
CA ARG A 34 -0.17 8.38 -0.79
C ARG A 34 0.51 8.03 0.53
N ARG A 35 -0.24 7.64 1.55
CA ARG A 35 0.30 7.19 2.84
C ARG A 35 1.13 5.92 2.69
N ALA A 36 0.62 4.94 1.93
CA ALA A 36 1.32 3.72 1.59
C ALA A 36 2.70 3.99 0.96
N GLN A 37 2.75 4.90 -0.03
CA GLN A 37 4.01 5.28 -0.69
C GLN A 37 5.03 5.95 0.24
N PHE A 38 4.57 6.69 1.25
CA PHE A 38 5.46 7.32 2.23
C PHE A 38 5.94 6.36 3.31
N ALA A 39 5.12 5.38 3.70
CA ALA A 39 5.49 4.34 4.65
C ALA A 39 6.47 3.33 4.05
N ALA A 40 6.39 3.12 2.72
CA ALA A 40 7.19 2.14 2.03
C ALA A 40 8.70 2.46 2.05
N GLN A 41 9.49 1.47 2.42
CA GLN A 41 10.94 1.41 2.42
C GLN A 41 11.48 0.30 1.50
N GLY A 42 10.67 -0.73 1.24
CA GLY A 42 10.97 -1.84 0.34
C GLY A 42 10.89 -1.49 -1.14
N ASP A 43 11.09 -2.52 -1.97
CA ASP A 43 11.16 -2.45 -3.43
C ASP A 43 9.78 -2.57 -4.09
N ALA A 44 8.83 -3.19 -3.43
CA ALA A 44 7.46 -3.32 -3.90
C ALA A 44 6.47 -2.91 -2.81
N LEU A 45 5.40 -2.24 -3.23
CA LEU A 45 4.34 -1.76 -2.37
C LEU A 45 3.00 -2.22 -2.92
N GLN A 46 2.18 -2.83 -2.09
CA GLN A 46 0.82 -3.22 -2.44
C GLN A 46 -0.17 -2.51 -1.53
N LEU A 47 -1.29 -2.05 -2.08
CA LEU A 47 -2.40 -1.47 -1.35
C LEU A 47 -3.62 -2.36 -1.50
N TRP A 48 -4.12 -2.81 -0.36
CA TRP A 48 -5.26 -3.70 -0.22
C TRP A 48 -6.42 -2.99 0.45
N ARG A 49 -7.63 -3.35 0.06
CA ARG A 49 -8.87 -2.94 0.73
C ARG A 49 -9.82 -4.12 0.76
N ASP A 50 -10.35 -4.44 1.95
CA ASP A 50 -11.32 -5.54 2.11
C ASP A 50 -10.83 -6.86 1.46
N ALA A 51 -9.54 -7.17 1.62
CA ALA A 51 -8.83 -8.31 1.00
C ALA A 51 -8.70 -8.30 -0.54
N GLN A 52 -9.00 -7.18 -1.20
CA GLN A 52 -8.79 -6.96 -2.62
C GLN A 52 -7.55 -6.08 -2.86
N LEU A 53 -6.67 -6.49 -3.78
CA LEU A 53 -5.57 -5.65 -4.25
C LEU A 53 -6.14 -4.52 -5.14
N ILE A 54 -5.93 -3.28 -4.74
CA ILE A 54 -6.45 -2.08 -5.44
C ILE A 54 -5.34 -1.20 -6.01
N GLY A 55 -4.09 -1.47 -5.65
CA GLY A 55 -2.91 -0.81 -6.21
C GLY A 55 -1.64 -1.58 -5.89
N ALA A 56 -0.70 -1.57 -6.83
CA ALA A 56 0.63 -2.11 -6.64
C ALA A 56 1.62 -1.16 -7.32
N TRP A 57 2.79 -0.99 -6.71
CA TRP A 57 3.83 -0.14 -7.21
C TRP A 57 5.19 -0.79 -6.98
N ARG A 58 6.09 -0.57 -7.94
CA ARG A 58 7.51 -0.93 -7.80
C ARG A 58 8.34 0.32 -7.59
N ARG A 59 9.26 0.27 -6.64
CA ARG A 59 10.25 1.33 -6.45
C ARG A 59 11.23 1.32 -7.62
N THR A 60 11.40 2.47 -8.25
CA THR A 60 12.37 2.69 -9.34
C THR A 60 13.43 3.74 -8.98
N GLY A 61 13.32 4.37 -7.81
CA GLY A 61 14.31 5.31 -7.29
C GLY A 61 14.09 5.64 -5.81
N PRO A 62 14.93 6.52 -5.21
CA PRO A 62 14.94 6.77 -3.77
C PRO A 62 13.59 7.15 -3.13
N ARG A 63 12.62 7.64 -3.91
CA ARG A 63 11.20 7.81 -3.55
C ARG A 63 10.28 7.72 -4.77
N THR A 64 10.73 7.04 -5.81
CA THR A 64 10.00 6.97 -7.08
C THR A 64 9.35 5.61 -7.16
N PHE A 65 8.04 5.61 -7.37
CA PHE A 65 7.22 4.42 -7.49
C PHE A 65 6.51 4.44 -8.83
N GLU A 66 6.66 3.38 -9.61
CA GLU A 66 5.90 3.16 -10.83
C GLU A 66 4.74 2.22 -10.54
N ARG A 67 3.54 2.59 -10.99
CA ARG A 67 2.35 1.79 -10.77
C ARG A 67 2.40 0.55 -11.66
N GLU A 68 2.22 -0.60 -11.05
CA GLU A 68 2.06 -1.84 -11.79
C GLU A 68 0.63 -1.91 -12.33
N THR A 69 0.51 -2.33 -13.58
CA THR A 69 -0.80 -2.62 -14.19
C THR A 69 -0.99 -4.13 -14.09
N PHE A 70 -2.07 -4.55 -13.45
CA PHE A 70 -2.44 -5.96 -13.25
C PHE A 70 -3.87 -6.19 -13.73
#